data_AF-A0A0R3FL50-F1
#
_entry.id   AF-A0A0R3FL50-F1
#
_cell.length_a   1.000
_cell.length_b   1.000
_cell.length_c   1.000
_cell.angle_alpha   90.00
_cell.angle_beta   90.00
_cell.angle_gamma   90.00
#
_symmetry.space_group_name_H-M   'P 1'
#
loop_
_entity.id
_entity.type
_entity.pdbx_description
1 polymer ?
#
loop_
_entity_poly.entity_id
_entity_poly.type
_entity_poly.pdbx_seq_one_letter_code
_entity_poly.pdbx_strand_id
1 'polypeptide(L)'
;MPGPTPKDPSVRARRNKSATKAVLSGDHDVETPPLPDEIAWHSMTKRWWADIWSSPMAPEYAESDINGLMRVAMLYNDFWLAETPKERAEIQVRLEKADADYGTNPMARRRLEWQIEQSEDSKAKGQKRRPPATPPPEPGTDPRLKLVQ
;
A
#
# COMPACT_ATOMS: atom_id res chain seq x y z
N MET A 1 -0.49 -38.19 24.91
CA MET A 1 0.20 -37.19 25.74
C MET A 1 -0.30 -35.81 25.36
N PRO A 2 -0.82 -34.98 26.29
CA PRO A 2 -1.17 -33.60 26.01
C PRO A 2 0.11 -32.80 25.70
N GLY A 3 0.05 -31.91 24.71
CA GLY A 3 1.18 -31.06 24.33
C GLY A 3 1.52 -30.01 25.42
N PRO A 4 2.70 -29.39 25.34
CA PRO A 4 3.14 -28.40 26.31
C PRO A 4 2.22 -27.18 26.34
N THR A 5 2.02 -26.63 27.54
CA THR A 5 1.12 -25.50 27.80
C THR A 5 1.57 -24.24 27.03
N PRO A 6 0.63 -23.48 26.43
CA PRO A 6 0.96 -22.25 25.72
C PRO A 6 1.65 -21.22 26.65
N LYS A 7 2.67 -20.52 26.14
CA LYS A 7 3.38 -19.47 26.89
C LYS A 7 2.42 -18.38 27.40
N ASP A 8 2.76 -17.85 28.57
CA ASP A 8 2.06 -16.72 29.20
C ASP A 8 1.94 -15.54 28.23
N PRO A 9 0.74 -14.93 28.06
CA PRO A 9 0.52 -13.80 27.16
C PRO A 9 1.47 -12.62 27.37
N SER A 10 1.91 -12.36 28.61
CA SER A 10 2.82 -11.25 28.94
C SER A 10 4.26 -11.48 28.45
N VAL A 11 4.64 -12.74 28.23
CA VAL A 11 5.97 -13.15 27.75
C VAL A 11 5.97 -13.39 26.24
N ARG A 12 4.80 -13.31 25.60
CA ARG A 12 4.70 -13.36 24.13
C ARG A 12 5.19 -12.04 23.56
N ALA A 13 6.46 -12.01 23.15
CA ALA A 13 6.97 -10.92 22.33
C ALA A 13 6.13 -10.82 21.04
N ARG A 14 5.38 -9.72 20.87
CA ARG A 14 4.79 -9.38 19.56
C ARG A 14 5.94 -9.01 18.62
N ARG A 15 6.41 -10.00 17.87
CA ARG A 15 7.58 -9.88 16.99
C ARG A 15 7.37 -9.01 15.75
N ASN A 16 6.14 -8.62 15.44
CA ASN A 16 5.81 -7.86 14.22
C ASN A 16 5.42 -6.40 14.50
N LYS A 17 6.25 -5.66 15.23
CA LYS A 17 6.14 -4.19 15.26
C LYS A 17 7.16 -3.66 14.27
N SER A 18 6.73 -3.33 13.05
CA SER A 18 7.65 -2.74 12.07
C SER A 18 8.02 -1.32 12.51
N ALA A 19 9.32 -1.03 12.51
CA ALA A 19 9.86 0.27 12.90
C ALA A 19 9.88 1.27 11.73
N THR A 20 9.61 0.80 10.51
CA THR A 20 9.82 1.51 9.23
C THR A 20 8.52 2.03 8.61
N LYS A 21 7.42 2.01 9.36
CA LYS A 21 6.12 2.43 8.86
C LYS A 21 6.08 3.96 8.63
N ALA A 22 5.99 4.37 7.36
CA ALA A 22 5.79 5.76 6.98
C ALA A 22 4.29 6.08 6.94
N VAL A 23 3.87 7.18 7.57
CA VAL A 23 2.53 7.75 7.38
C VAL A 23 2.65 8.92 6.41
N LEU A 24 2.04 8.79 5.24
CA LEU A 24 2.17 9.73 4.13
C LEU A 24 1.04 10.76 4.17
N SER A 25 1.40 12.05 4.28
CA SER A 25 0.48 13.17 4.17
C SER A 25 0.21 13.51 2.70
N GLY A 26 -0.99 14.02 2.40
CA GLY A 26 -1.36 14.42 1.05
C GLY A 26 -0.77 15.74 0.59
N ASP A 27 -0.34 16.61 1.51
CA ASP A 27 0.26 17.89 1.18
C ASP A 27 1.78 17.74 1.05
N HIS A 28 2.32 18.08 -0.12
CA HIS A 28 3.76 18.14 -0.38
C HIS A 28 4.08 19.14 -1.50
N ASP A 29 5.32 19.64 -1.51
CA ASP A 29 5.80 20.60 -2.52
C ASP A 29 6.63 19.94 -3.64
N VAL A 30 6.60 18.60 -3.76
CA VAL A 30 7.30 17.88 -4.83
C VAL A 30 6.73 18.27 -6.19
N GLU A 31 7.60 18.78 -7.06
CA GLU A 31 7.25 19.09 -8.44
C GLU A 31 7.28 17.84 -9.32
N THR A 32 6.30 17.71 -10.21
CA THR A 32 6.25 16.64 -11.21
C THR A 32 7.42 16.79 -12.18
N PRO A 33 8.34 15.82 -12.27
CA PRO A 33 9.42 15.85 -13.24
C PRO A 33 8.85 15.86 -14.67
N PRO A 34 9.46 16.62 -15.61
CA PRO A 34 8.96 16.68 -16.98
C PRO A 34 9.14 15.35 -17.69
N LEU A 35 8.14 14.99 -18.51
CA LEU A 35 8.28 13.91 -19.48
C LEU A 35 9.02 14.47 -20.73
N PRO A 36 9.93 13.72 -21.37
CA PRO A 36 10.62 14.15 -22.59
C PRO A 36 9.64 14.49 -23.72
N ASP A 37 9.82 15.65 -24.34
CA ASP A 37 8.93 16.16 -25.40
C ASP A 37 9.11 15.43 -26.73
N GLU A 38 10.26 14.77 -26.94
CA GLU A 38 10.56 14.01 -28.16
C GLU A 38 9.74 12.72 -28.29
N ILE A 39 9.04 12.32 -27.22
CA ILE A 39 8.24 11.11 -27.16
C ILE A 39 6.76 11.46 -27.26
N ALA A 40 6.05 10.77 -28.15
CA ALA A 40 4.60 10.88 -28.27
C ALA A 40 3.90 10.12 -27.13
N TRP A 41 3.73 10.80 -25.99
CA TRP A 41 3.08 10.22 -24.82
C TRP A 41 1.56 10.10 -24.98
N HIS A 42 1.05 8.88 -24.78
CA HIS A 42 -0.36 8.59 -24.67
C HIS A 42 -0.99 9.39 -23.51
N SER A 43 -2.22 9.86 -23.70
CA SER A 43 -2.92 10.72 -22.73
C SER A 43 -3.07 10.07 -21.36
N MET A 44 -3.33 8.77 -21.31
CA MET A 44 -3.44 8.02 -20.06
C MET A 44 -2.10 7.86 -19.34
N THR A 45 -0.98 7.83 -20.07
CA THR A 45 0.36 7.80 -19.45
C THR A 45 0.70 9.13 -18.82
N LYS A 46 0.42 10.25 -19.51
CA LYS A 46 0.59 11.60 -18.93
C LYS A 46 -0.25 11.80 -17.67
N ARG A 47 -1.49 11.32 -17.70
CA ARG A 47 -2.37 11.33 -16.54
C ARG A 47 -1.79 10.53 -15.39
N TRP A 48 -1.40 9.28 -15.63
CA TRP A 48 -0.80 8.42 -14.61
C TRP A 48 0.47 9.05 -14.00
N TRP A 49 1.32 9.66 -14.84
CA TRP A 49 2.51 10.36 -14.38
C TRP A 49 2.18 11.51 -13.42
N ALA A 50 1.24 12.37 -13.82
CA ALA A 50 0.75 13.45 -12.96
C ALA A 50 0.13 12.91 -11.66
N ASP A 51 -0.67 11.84 -11.74
CA ASP A 51 -1.32 11.23 -10.58
C ASP A 51 -0.27 10.71 -9.57
N ILE A 52 0.81 10.08 -10.02
CA ILE A 52 1.90 9.61 -9.15
C ILE A 52 2.55 10.78 -8.40
N TRP A 53 2.91 11.85 -9.12
CA TRP A 53 3.64 12.96 -8.54
C TRP A 53 2.75 13.90 -7.72
N SER A 54 1.44 13.87 -7.90
CA SER A 54 0.46 14.50 -6.99
C SER A 54 0.10 13.63 -5.78
N SER A 55 0.59 12.39 -5.72
CA SER A 55 0.19 11.45 -4.67
C SER A 55 1.02 11.67 -3.40
N PRO A 56 0.48 11.31 -2.22
CA PRO A 56 1.23 11.30 -0.96
C PRO A 56 2.57 10.54 -0.99
N MET A 57 2.80 9.69 -2.00
CA MET A 57 4.03 8.92 -2.16
C MET A 57 5.16 9.72 -2.80
N ALA A 58 4.87 10.82 -3.51
CA ALA A 58 5.86 11.58 -4.25
C ALA A 58 7.11 11.96 -3.42
N PRO A 59 7.00 12.38 -2.15
CA PRO A 59 8.17 12.73 -1.32
C PRO A 59 9.07 11.54 -0.94
N GLU A 60 8.57 10.30 -1.05
CA GLU A 60 9.32 9.11 -0.66
C GLU A 60 10.27 8.62 -1.75
N TYR A 61 10.09 9.07 -3.00
CA TYR A 61 10.96 8.72 -4.10
C TYR A 61 12.26 9.51 -4.05
N ALA A 62 13.40 8.82 -4.11
CA ALA A 62 14.69 9.45 -4.31
C ALA A 62 14.86 9.89 -5.78
N GLU A 63 15.78 10.81 -6.03
CA GLU A 63 16.11 11.26 -7.40
C GLU A 63 16.51 10.08 -8.30
N SER A 64 17.20 9.07 -7.75
CA SER A 64 17.54 7.84 -8.49
C SER A 64 16.30 7.04 -8.93
N ASP A 65 15.22 7.08 -8.16
CA ASP A 65 13.99 6.36 -8.46
C ASP A 65 13.25 6.96 -9.65
N ILE A 66 13.42 8.26 -9.92
CA ILE A 66 12.85 8.96 -11.08
C ILE A 66 13.27 8.27 -12.38
N ASN A 67 14.53 7.84 -12.49
CA ASN A 67 15.03 7.11 -13.67
C ASN A 67 14.29 5.78 -13.86
N GLY A 68 13.98 5.10 -12.76
CA GLY A 68 13.21 3.88 -12.78
C GLY A 68 11.74 4.12 -13.15
N LEU A 69 11.11 5.11 -12.51
CA LEU A 69 9.75 5.56 -12.81
C LEU A 69 9.59 6.02 -14.26
N MET A 70 10.62 6.61 -14.89
CA MET A 70 10.61 6.95 -16.32
C MET A 70 10.54 5.70 -17.20
N ARG A 71 11.25 4.62 -16.84
CA ARG A 71 11.14 3.33 -17.55
C ARG A 71 9.75 2.73 -17.38
N VAL A 72 9.12 2.93 -16.22
CA VAL A 72 7.73 2.54 -15.98
C VAL A 72 6.76 3.39 -16.81
N ALA A 73 7.02 4.69 -16.96
CA ALA A 73 6.24 5.56 -17.84
C ALA A 73 6.26 5.06 -19.29
N MET A 74 7.43 4.65 -19.79
CA MET A 74 7.55 4.03 -21.11
C MET A 74 6.69 2.77 -21.22
N LEU A 75 6.72 1.88 -20.22
CA LEU A 75 5.87 0.68 -20.23
C LEU A 75 4.38 1.01 -20.19
N TYR A 76 3.96 2.02 -19.42
CA TYR A 76 2.58 2.51 -19.44
C TYR A 76 2.20 3.04 -20.83
N ASN A 77 3.09 3.80 -21.46
CA ASN A 77 2.90 4.29 -22.83
C ASN A 77 2.71 3.15 -23.82
N ASP A 78 3.62 2.18 -23.80
CA ASP A 78 3.57 1.00 -24.66
C ASP A 78 2.30 0.18 -24.39
N PHE A 79 1.87 0.06 -23.13
CA PHE A 79 0.63 -0.65 -22.78
C PHE A 79 -0.60 -0.04 -23.47
N TRP A 80 -0.68 1.29 -23.47
CA TRP A 80 -1.81 2.00 -24.10
C TRP A 80 -1.72 2.02 -25.62
N LEU A 81 -0.51 2.03 -26.18
CA LEU A 81 -0.28 2.01 -27.62
C LEU A 81 -0.35 0.61 -28.24
N ALA A 82 -0.19 -0.44 -27.42
CA ALA A 82 -0.19 -1.83 -27.90
C ALA A 82 -1.46 -2.17 -28.66
N GLU A 83 -1.29 -2.69 -29.88
CA GLU A 83 -2.36 -2.99 -30.81
C GLU A 83 -3.01 -4.35 -30.50
N THR A 84 -2.24 -5.27 -29.91
CA THR A 84 -2.70 -6.64 -29.64
C THR A 84 -2.93 -6.92 -28.15
N PRO A 85 -3.88 -7.80 -27.80
CA PRO A 85 -4.04 -8.27 -26.42
C PRO A 85 -2.81 -8.98 -25.87
N LYS A 86 -2.05 -9.67 -26.74
CA LYS A 86 -0.85 -10.40 -26.33
C LYS A 86 0.26 -9.45 -25.88
N GLU A 87 0.55 -8.40 -26.67
CA GLU A 87 1.52 -7.37 -26.29
C GLU A 87 1.12 -6.69 -24.98
N ARG A 88 -0.16 -6.33 -24.83
CA ARG A 88 -0.68 -5.77 -23.57
C ARG A 88 -0.45 -6.70 -22.38
N ALA A 89 -0.69 -8.00 -22.54
CA ALA A 89 -0.47 -8.98 -21.47
C ALA A 89 1.02 -9.09 -21.09
N GLU A 90 1.93 -9.08 -22.07
CA GLU A 90 3.37 -9.12 -21.80
C GLU A 90 3.87 -7.86 -21.11
N ILE A 91 3.34 -6.68 -21.47
CA ILE A 91 3.66 -5.42 -20.82
C ILE A 91 3.10 -5.39 -19.39
N GLN A 92 1.87 -5.87 -19.20
CA GLN A 92 1.21 -5.95 -17.89
C GLN A 92 2.07 -6.71 -16.86
N VAL A 93 2.68 -7.84 -17.24
CA VAL A 93 3.58 -8.60 -16.35
C VAL A 93 4.77 -7.75 -15.87
N ARG A 94 5.30 -6.86 -16.71
CA ARG A 94 6.39 -5.95 -16.34
C ARG A 94 5.91 -4.83 -15.43
N LEU A 95 4.72 -4.29 -15.69
CA LEU A 95 4.08 -3.28 -14.84
C LEU A 95 3.78 -3.83 -13.44
N GLU A 96 3.32 -5.07 -13.31
CA GLU A 96 3.07 -5.69 -12.00
C GLU A 96 4.34 -5.78 -11.14
N LYS A 97 5.50 -5.99 -11.77
CA LYS A 97 6.79 -5.94 -11.07
C LYS A 97 7.12 -4.51 -10.64
N ALA A 98 6.97 -3.55 -11.54
CA ALA A 98 7.18 -2.14 -11.23
C ALA A 98 6.28 -1.67 -10.08
N ASP A 99 5.04 -2.16 -10.03
CA ASP A 99 4.14 -1.80 -8.94
C ASP A 99 4.69 -2.21 -7.58
N ALA A 100 5.29 -3.41 -7.48
CA ALA A 100 5.87 -3.91 -6.25
C ALA A 100 7.08 -3.08 -5.79
N ASP A 101 7.87 -2.59 -6.75
CA ASP A 101 9.10 -1.82 -6.49
C ASP A 101 8.77 -0.36 -6.12
N TYR A 102 7.74 0.24 -6.74
CA TYR A 102 7.40 1.67 -6.57
C TYR A 102 6.12 1.94 -5.75
N GLY A 103 5.39 0.93 -5.29
CA GLY A 103 4.22 1.17 -4.44
C GLY A 103 3.01 1.76 -5.18
N THR A 104 2.92 1.64 -6.50
CA THR A 104 1.81 2.20 -7.29
C THR A 104 0.47 1.51 -7.00
N ASN A 105 0.46 0.26 -6.51
CA ASN A 105 -0.75 -0.47 -6.12
C ASN A 105 -0.91 -0.64 -4.59
N PRO A 106 -2.14 -0.88 -4.09
CA PRO A 106 -2.40 -0.96 -2.64
C PRO A 106 -1.64 -2.07 -1.90
N MET A 107 -1.35 -3.20 -2.56
CA MET A 107 -0.60 -4.30 -1.94
C MET A 107 0.87 -3.96 -1.82
N ALA A 108 1.44 -3.34 -2.85
CA ALA A 108 2.81 -2.86 -2.85
C ALA A 108 3.04 -1.79 -1.78
N ARG A 109 2.12 -0.81 -1.63
CA ARG A 109 2.20 0.17 -0.53
C ARG A 109 2.26 -0.49 0.85
N ARG A 110 1.42 -1.50 1.08
CA ARG A 110 1.46 -2.25 2.34
C ARG A 110 2.77 -3.00 2.54
N ARG A 111 3.35 -3.54 1.46
CA ARG A 111 4.65 -4.23 1.49
C ARG A 111 5.81 -3.27 1.78
N LEU A 112 5.76 -2.06 1.24
CA LEU A 112 6.69 -0.96 1.54
C LEU A 112 6.40 -0.31 2.91
N GLU A 113 5.39 -0.78 3.62
CA GLU A 113 4.91 -0.23 4.90
C GLU A 113 4.46 1.23 4.83
N TRP A 114 4.14 1.71 3.63
CA TRP A 114 3.57 3.02 3.36
C TRP A 114 2.09 3.03 3.73
N GLN A 115 1.73 3.87 4.70
CA GLN A 115 0.35 4.15 5.08
C GLN A 115 -0.04 5.57 4.68
N ILE A 116 -0.91 5.70 3.69
CA ILE A 116 -1.51 7.00 3.35
C ILE A 116 -2.44 7.44 4.49
N GLU A 117 -2.30 8.68 4.93
CA GLU A 117 -3.20 9.26 5.91
C GLU A 117 -4.63 9.27 5.38
N GLN A 118 -5.54 8.69 6.16
CA GLN A 118 -6.96 8.69 5.80
C GLN A 118 -7.56 10.03 6.21
N SER A 119 -8.27 10.67 5.28
CA SER A 119 -9.08 11.85 5.60
C SER A 119 -10.09 11.55 6.71
N GLU A 120 -10.46 12.58 7.49
CA GLU A 120 -11.43 12.45 8.58
C GLU A 120 -12.77 11.84 8.12
N ASP A 121 -13.22 12.18 6.91
CA ASP A 121 -14.41 11.57 6.30
C ASP A 121 -14.28 10.06 6.04
N SER A 122 -13.08 9.60 5.68
CA SER A 122 -12.79 8.18 5.47
C SER A 122 -12.78 7.43 6.80
N LYS A 123 -12.21 8.03 7.85
CA LYS A 123 -12.24 7.50 9.22
C LYS A 123 -13.68 7.40 9.73
N ALA A 124 -14.50 8.43 9.51
CA ALA A 124 -15.91 8.48 9.93
C ALA A 124 -16.77 7.40 9.24
N LYS A 125 -16.59 7.19 7.93
CA LYS A 125 -17.28 6.10 7.19
C LYS A 125 -16.86 4.72 7.69
N GLY A 126 -15.58 4.55 8.03
CA GLY A 126 -15.06 3.31 8.62
C GLY A 126 -15.66 3.01 10.00
N GLN A 127 -15.78 4.01 10.87
CA GLN A 127 -16.42 3.86 12.18
C GLN A 127 -17.91 3.49 12.06
N LYS A 128 -18.64 4.10 11.11
CA LYS A 128 -20.06 3.78 10.87
C LYS A 128 -20.29 2.32 10.43
N ARG A 129 -19.31 1.70 9.78
CA ARG A 129 -19.39 0.29 9.32
C ARG A 129 -18.93 -0.71 10.38
N ARG A 130 -18.31 -0.25 11.47
CA ARG A 130 -17.84 -1.13 12.54
C ARG A 130 -19.05 -1.53 13.39
N PRO A 131 -19.35 -2.83 13.55
CA PRO A 131 -20.38 -3.24 14.49
C PRO A 131 -19.99 -2.76 15.90
N PRO A 132 -20.97 -2.43 16.75
CA PRO A 132 -20.69 -2.04 18.13
C PRO A 132 -19.85 -3.13 18.78
N ALA A 133 -18.81 -2.71 19.51
CA ALA A 133 -17.96 -3.64 20.25
C ALA A 133 -18.87 -4.47 21.16
N THR A 134 -18.82 -5.79 21.01
CA THR A 134 -19.52 -6.70 21.91
C THR A 134 -19.03 -6.39 23.32
N PRO A 135 -19.93 -6.07 24.27
CA PRO A 135 -19.52 -5.84 25.65
C PRO A 135 -18.73 -7.07 26.14
N PRO A 136 -17.68 -6.86 26.96
CA PRO A 136 -16.94 -7.97 27.53
C PRO A 136 -17.93 -8.91 28.25
N PRO A 137 -17.78 -10.24 28.11
CA PRO A 137 -18.65 -11.18 28.80
C PRO A 137 -18.59 -10.93 30.31
N GLU A 138 -19.72 -11.07 30.99
CA GLU A 138 -19.79 -10.89 32.44
C GLU A 138 -18.75 -11.78 33.14
N PRO A 139 -18.04 -11.24 34.15
CA PRO A 139 -17.06 -12.01 34.91
C PRO A 139 -17.77 -13.18 35.61
N GLY A 140 -17.62 -14.39 35.06
CA GLY A 140 -18.24 -15.61 35.58
C GLY A 140 -18.70 -16.61 34.51
N THR A 141 -18.86 -16.18 33.26
CA THR A 141 -19.31 -17.06 32.16
C THR A 141 -18.18 -17.61 31.30
N ASP A 142 -16.92 -17.21 31.54
CA ASP A 142 -15.77 -17.76 30.80
C ASP A 142 -15.39 -19.15 31.38
N PRO A 143 -15.61 -20.26 30.64
CA PRO A 143 -15.27 -21.60 31.11
C PRO A 143 -13.75 -21.79 31.32
N ARG A 144 -12.89 -20.87 30.83
CA ARG A 144 -11.44 -20.89 31.08
C ARG A 144 -11.05 -20.44 32.49
N LEU A 145 -11.94 -19.73 33.20
CA LEU A 145 -11.69 -19.26 34.58
C LEU A 145 -12.09 -20.28 35.65
N LYS A 146 -12.72 -21.40 35.28
CA LYS A 146 -13.23 -22.42 36.24
C LYS A 146 -12.20 -23.49 36.65
N LEU A 147 -10.98 -23.46 36.12
CA LEU A 147 -9.99 -24.53 36.28
C LEU A 147 -8.85 -24.20 37.25
N VAL A 148 -9.01 -23.18 38.10
CA VAL A 148 -8.07 -22.88 39.18
C VAL A 148 -8.81 -22.97 40.52
N GLN A 149 -8.99 -24.19 41.01
CA GLN A 149 -9.13 -24.53 42.43
C GLN A 149 -8.35 -25.81 42.70
#